data_AF-A0A7V3UY77-F1
#
_entry.id   AF-A0A7V3UY77-F1
#
_cell.length_a   1.000
_cell.length_b   1.000
_cell.length_c   1.000
_cell.angle_alpha   90.00
_cell.angle_beta   90.00
_cell.angle_gamma   90.00
#
_symmetry.space_group_name_H-M   'P 1'
#
loop_
_entity.id
_entity.type
_entity.pdbx_description
1 polymer ?
#
loop_
_entity_poly.entity_id
_entity_poly.type
_entity_poly.pdbx_seq_one_letter_code
_entity_poly.pdbx_strand_id
1 'polypeptide(L)'
;MPQQLVPEKPSLHASVNEVYEAMKAGGSTNIYDRFVAMDGRCPFCEAGTRCSLCSNGPCQIRPQRGVLRGVCGIDADGMVARNMVHL
;
A
#
# COMPACT_ATOMS: atom_id res chain seq x y z
N MET A 1 0.06 -2.68 -13.78
CA MET A 1 -0.86 -2.93 -12.65
C MET A 1 -2.22 -3.19 -13.26
N PRO A 2 -2.81 -4.40 -13.16
CA PRO A 2 -4.21 -4.54 -13.53
C PRO A 2 -5.00 -3.57 -12.65
N GLN A 3 -5.82 -2.72 -13.26
CA GLN A 3 -6.67 -1.75 -12.57
C GLN A 3 -7.41 -2.49 -11.45
N GLN A 4 -7.19 -2.06 -10.21
CA GLN A 4 -7.86 -2.65 -9.07
C GLN A 4 -9.35 -2.40 -9.29
N LEU A 5 -10.10 -3.47 -9.60
CA LEU A 5 -11.54 -3.41 -9.83
C LEU A 5 -12.18 -2.90 -8.56
N VAL A 6 -12.47 -1.60 -8.52
CA VAL A 6 -13.22 -0.99 -7.42
C VAL A 6 -14.59 -1.66 -7.44
N PRO A 7 -14.96 -2.44 -6.41
CA PRO A 7 -16.20 -3.20 -6.44
C PRO A 7 -17.38 -2.24 -6.49
N GLU A 8 -18.46 -2.63 -7.18
CA GLU A 8 -19.70 -1.85 -7.29
C GLU A 8 -20.29 -1.54 -5.90
N LYS A 9 -20.07 -2.43 -4.93
CA LYS A 9 -20.47 -2.28 -3.53
C LYS A 9 -19.27 -2.47 -2.58
N PRO A 10 -19.16 -1.69 -1.49
CA PRO A 10 -18.07 -1.82 -0.53
C PRO A 10 -18.00 -3.18 0.20
N SER A 11 -19.14 -3.88 0.34
CA SER A 11 -19.20 -5.17 1.06
C SER A 11 -20.17 -6.15 0.42
N LEU A 12 -19.96 -7.45 0.66
CA LEU A 12 -20.92 -8.51 0.35
C LEU A 12 -22.12 -8.49 1.32
N HIS A 13 -21.97 -7.92 2.52
CA HIS A 13 -23.03 -7.87 3.52
C HIS A 13 -23.97 -6.68 3.26
N ALA A 14 -25.27 -6.97 3.13
CA ALA A 14 -26.29 -5.95 2.89
C ALA A 14 -26.31 -4.87 3.98
N SER A 15 -26.19 -5.26 5.26
CA SER A 15 -26.20 -4.34 6.40
C SER A 15 -25.02 -3.34 6.37
N VAL A 16 -23.85 -3.75 5.89
CA VAL A 16 -22.69 -2.85 5.77
C VAL A 16 -22.93 -1.81 4.67
N ASN A 17 -23.52 -2.23 3.55
CA ASN A 17 -23.83 -1.32 2.44
C ASN A 17 -24.94 -0.32 2.81
N GLU A 18 -25.93 -0.73 3.61
CA GLU A 18 -26.97 0.16 4.11
C GLU A 18 -26.38 1.30 4.95
N VAL A 19 -25.50 0.96 5.91
CA VAL A 19 -24.82 1.97 6.73
C VAL A 19 -23.90 2.86 5.88
N TYR A 20 -23.21 2.28 4.89
CA TYR A 20 -22.38 3.05 3.96
C TYR A 20 -23.16 4.13 3.22
N GLU A 21 -24.33 3.80 2.65
CA GLU A 21 -25.18 4.77 1.94
C GLU A 21 -25.71 5.86 2.88
N ALA A 22 -26.12 5.49 4.10
CA ALA A 22 -26.56 6.47 5.10
C ALA A 22 -25.42 7.45 5.47
N MET A 23 -24.19 6.96 5.67
CA MET A 23 -23.02 7.81 5.95
C MET A 23 -22.70 8.75 4.79
N LYS A 24 -22.76 8.24 3.56
CA LYS A 24 -22.51 9.00 2.34
C LYS A 24 -23.56 10.10 2.14
N ALA A 25 -24.83 9.79 2.38
CA ALA A 25 -25.91 10.78 2.38
C ALA A 25 -25.71 11.87 3.44
N GLY A 26 -25.14 11.50 4.61
CA GLY A 26 -24.73 12.44 5.65
C GLY A 26 -23.44 13.21 5.36
N GLY A 27 -22.85 13.08 4.17
CA GLY A 27 -21.62 13.78 3.78
C GLY A 27 -20.35 13.31 4.51
N SER A 28 -20.40 12.14 5.17
CA SER A 28 -19.27 11.59 5.93
C SER A 28 -18.48 10.59 5.08
N THR A 29 -17.15 10.58 5.24
CA THR A 29 -16.28 9.58 4.61
C THR A 29 -15.94 8.44 5.58
N ASN A 30 -15.60 7.27 5.05
CA ASN A 30 -15.15 6.12 5.84
C ASN A 30 -13.85 5.51 5.30
N ILE A 31 -13.50 4.33 5.82
CA ILE A 31 -12.26 3.64 5.46
C ILE A 31 -12.21 3.23 3.98
N TYR A 32 -13.34 2.82 3.39
CA TYR A 32 -13.42 2.43 2.00
C TYR A 32 -13.16 3.62 1.08
N ASP A 33 -13.79 4.76 1.36
CA ASP A 33 -13.60 5.98 0.57
C ASP A 33 -12.15 6.45 0.58
N ARG A 34 -11.51 6.43 1.77
CA ARG A 34 -10.08 6.78 1.90
C ARG A 34 -9.18 5.79 1.19
N PHE A 35 -9.50 4.49 1.24
CA PHE A 35 -8.74 3.47 0.53
C PHE A 35 -8.83 3.65 -0.99
N VAL A 36 -10.02 3.92 -1.53
CA VAL A 36 -10.22 4.21 -2.95
C VAL A 36 -9.50 5.50 -3.36
N ALA A 37 -9.56 6.54 -2.52
CA ALA A 37 -8.90 7.82 -2.77
C ALA A 37 -7.36 7.74 -2.81
N MET A 38 -6.75 6.67 -2.26
CA MET A 38 -5.30 6.45 -2.37
C MET A 38 -4.86 6.02 -3.78
N ASP A 39 -5.80 5.65 -4.67
CA ASP A 39 -5.54 5.24 -6.06
C ASP A 39 -4.47 4.15 -6.20
N GLY A 40 -4.52 3.18 -5.29
CA GLY A 40 -3.60 2.04 -5.24
C GLY A 40 -2.45 2.21 -4.24
N ARG A 41 -1.69 1.13 -4.07
CA ARG A 41 -0.53 1.12 -3.17
C ARG A 41 0.75 1.41 -3.95
N CYS A 42 1.71 2.06 -3.28
CA CYS A 42 3.06 2.23 -3.82
C CYS A 42 3.68 0.86 -4.16
N PRO A 43 4.08 0.60 -5.42
CA PRO A 43 4.58 -0.71 -5.84
C PRO A 43 5.81 -1.19 -5.06
N PHE A 44 6.68 -0.28 -4.63
CA PHE A 44 7.85 -0.63 -3.81
C PHE A 44 7.47 -1.05 -2.40
N CYS A 45 6.46 -0.41 -1.81
CA CYS A 45 5.96 -0.75 -0.49
C CYS A 45 5.22 -2.09 -0.53
N GLU A 46 4.40 -2.31 -1.56
CA GLU A 46 3.70 -3.58 -1.78
C GLU A 46 4.69 -4.74 -2.02
N ALA A 47 5.76 -4.51 -2.78
CA ALA A 47 6.82 -5.50 -2.97
C ALA A 47 7.76 -5.65 -1.77
N GLY A 48 7.67 -4.79 -0.75
CA GLY A 48 8.60 -4.77 0.39
C GLY A 48 10.03 -4.33 0.06
N THR A 49 10.26 -3.75 -1.12
CA THR A 49 11.59 -3.35 -1.65
C THR A 49 11.92 -1.87 -1.43
N ARG A 50 11.23 -1.24 -0.46
CA ARG A 50 11.53 0.10 0.07
C ARG A 50 11.83 -0.01 1.56
N CYS A 51 12.90 0.65 2.03
CA CYS A 51 13.30 0.66 3.44
C CYS A 51 13.53 2.08 3.94
N SER A 52 13.06 2.37 5.16
CA SER A 52 13.25 3.65 5.86
C SER A 52 13.67 3.49 7.32
N LEU A 53 14.48 2.47 7.61
CA LEU A 53 14.89 2.14 8.98
C LEU A 53 16.05 2.99 9.51
N CYS A 54 16.71 3.76 8.63
CA CYS A 54 17.77 4.68 9.02
C CYS A 54 17.62 6.02 8.29
N SER A 55 18.34 7.03 8.77
CA SER A 55 18.36 8.38 8.22
C SER A 55 18.95 8.49 6.82
N ASN A 56 19.66 7.47 6.34
CA ASN A 56 20.22 7.44 4.99
C ASN A 56 19.20 6.97 3.92
N GLY A 57 18.02 6.52 4.34
CA GLY A 57 16.91 6.17 3.46
C GLY A 57 16.07 7.38 3.03
N PRO A 58 14.96 7.17 2.29
CA PRO A 58 14.40 5.87 1.92
C PRO A 58 15.15 5.21 0.75
N CYS A 59 15.64 3.98 0.97
CA CYS A 59 16.20 3.17 -0.11
C CYS A 59 15.08 2.50 -0.91
N GLN A 60 15.27 2.38 -2.23
CA GLN A 60 14.34 1.68 -3.13
C GLN A 60 15.15 0.83 -4.11
N ILE A 61 14.87 -0.47 -4.16
CA ILE A 61 15.51 -1.37 -5.13
C ILE A 61 14.84 -1.17 -6.50
N ARG A 62 15.64 -0.88 -7.53
CA ARG A 62 15.20 -0.62 -8.90
C ARG A 62 16.08 -1.39 -9.89
N PRO A 63 15.81 -2.70 -10.11
CA PRO A 63 16.62 -3.54 -10.98
C PRO A 63 16.74 -2.98 -12.40
N GLN A 64 15.66 -2.37 -12.92
CA GLN A 64 15.63 -1.75 -14.25
C GLN A 64 16.56 -0.54 -14.38
N ARG A 65 17.01 0.05 -13.26
CA ARG A 65 17.96 1.16 -13.21
C ARG A 65 19.31 0.77 -12.63
N GLY A 66 19.58 -0.53 -12.48
CA GLY A 66 20.82 -1.03 -11.88
C GLY A 66 20.97 -0.79 -10.38
N VAL A 67 19.93 -0.33 -9.68
CA VAL A 67 19.96 -0.13 -8.22
C VAL A 67 19.56 -1.42 -7.53
N LEU A 68 20.54 -2.24 -7.15
CA LEU A 68 20.33 -3.58 -6.59
C LEU A 68 20.46 -3.65 -5.07
N ARG A 69 20.95 -2.58 -4.43
CA ARG A 69 21.19 -2.52 -2.99
C ARG A 69 20.78 -1.17 -2.42
N GLY A 70 20.43 -1.17 -1.13
CA GLY A 70 20.32 0.06 -0.34
C GLY A 70 21.69 0.66 -0.03
N VAL A 71 21.68 1.86 0.55
CA VAL A 71 22.90 2.58 0.95
C VAL A 71 23.78 1.80 1.95
N CYS A 72 23.18 0.95 2.78
CA CYS A 72 23.90 0.09 3.72
C CYS A 72 24.36 -1.25 3.11
N GLY A 73 24.12 -1.48 1.81
CA GLY A 73 24.52 -2.69 1.10
C GLY A 73 23.52 -3.85 1.12
N ILE A 74 22.39 -3.73 1.81
CA ILE A 74 21.34 -4.77 1.82
C ILE A 74 20.64 -4.85 0.45
N ASP A 75 20.38 -6.04 -0.04
CA ASP A 75 19.65 -6.30 -1.29
C ASP A 75 18.14 -6.40 -1.07
N ALA A 76 17.39 -6.76 -2.12
CA ALA A 76 15.93 -6.89 -2.06
C ALA A 76 15.46 -7.94 -1.04
N ASP A 77 16.09 -9.11 -1.02
CA ASP A 77 15.68 -10.23 -0.16
C ASP A 77 15.88 -9.87 1.31
N GLY A 78 17.06 -9.34 1.65
CA GLY A 78 17.34 -8.84 2.99
C GLY A 78 16.43 -7.67 3.37
N MET A 79 16.08 -6.80 2.42
CA MET A 79 15.18 -5.68 2.67
C MET A 79 13.76 -6.13 3.01
N VAL A 80 13.21 -7.08 2.25
CA VAL A 80 11.88 -7.66 2.51
C VAL A 80 11.85 -8.38 3.85
N ALA A 81 12.84 -9.25 4.12
CA ALA A 81 12.94 -9.96 5.39
C ALA A 81 13.02 -9.00 6.58
N ARG A 82 13.82 -7.94 6.47
CA ARG A 82 13.94 -6.92 7.52
C ARG A 82 12.66 -6.14 7.75
N ASN A 83 11.97 -5.76 6.67
CA ASN A 83 10.68 -5.09 6.77
C ASN A 83 9.67 -6.00 7.51
N MET A 84 9.62 -7.30 7.21
CA MET A 84 8.72 -8.26 7.87
C MET A 84 8.97 -8.41 9.38
N VAL A 85 10.24 -8.30 9.83
CA VAL A 85 10.59 -8.35 11.26
C VAL A 85 10.16 -7.08 12.02
N HIS A 86 10.02 -5.95 11.32
CA HIS A 86 9.59 -4.68 11.89
C HIS A 86 8.11 -4.34 11.63
N LEU A 87 7.32 -5.32 11.16
CA LEU A 87 5.86 -5.19 11.02
C LEU A 87 5.14 -5.23 12.37
#